data_AF-A0A1V4T3E7-F1
#
_entry.id   AF-A0A1V4T3E7-F1
#
_cell.length_a   1.000
_cell.length_b   1.000
_cell.length_c   1.000
_cell.angle_alpha   90.00
_cell.angle_beta   90.00
_cell.angle_gamma   90.00
#
_symmetry.space_group_name_H-M   'P 1'
#
loop_
_entity.id
_entity.type
_entity.pdbx_description
1 polymer ?
#
loop_
_entity_poly.entity_id
_entity_poly.type
_entity_poly.pdbx_seq_one_letter_code
_entity_poly.pdbx_strand_id
1 'polypeptide(L)'
;MISFCLLCIALLNPVYAAKKEQKECEDYKAKIAADKLAKAFLGKKSEVFQQAIVLKRHHPSLQKEVASYIKADNQYYTMFSIVNSSCTAFFIKRAGPR
;
A
#
# COMPACT_ATOMS: atom_id res chain seq x y z
N MET A 1 -12.16 24.86 56.56
CA MET A 1 -13.08 25.00 55.41
C MET A 1 -12.26 25.07 54.13
N ILE A 2 -12.28 23.99 53.35
CA ILE A 2 -12.38 23.97 51.88
C ILE A 2 -11.48 25.00 51.15
N SER A 3 -10.17 24.76 51.03
CA SER A 3 -9.35 25.62 50.15
C SER A 3 -8.17 24.94 49.47
N PHE A 4 -7.87 23.67 49.76
CA PHE A 4 -6.75 22.95 49.11
C PHE A 4 -7.17 21.89 48.07
N CYS A 5 -8.47 21.65 47.89
CA CYS A 5 -8.94 20.55 47.04
C CYS A 5 -9.13 20.93 45.55
N LEU A 6 -9.03 22.22 45.19
CA LEU A 6 -9.33 22.70 43.84
C LEU A 6 -8.10 22.82 42.91
N LEU A 7 -6.87 22.67 43.41
CA LEU A 7 -5.67 22.86 42.61
C LEU A 7 -5.12 21.58 41.94
N CYS A 8 -5.57 20.38 42.34
CA CYS A 8 -5.07 19.12 41.78
C CYS A 8 -5.83 18.61 40.53
N ILE A 9 -6.99 19.19 40.20
CA ILE A 9 -7.83 18.69 39.10
C ILE A 9 -7.37 19.23 37.73
N ALA A 10 -6.55 20.29 37.69
CA ALA A 10 -6.14 20.93 36.44
C ALA A 10 -4.92 20.30 35.73
N LEU A 11 -4.29 19.25 36.27
CA LEU A 11 -3.07 18.66 35.71
C LEU A 11 -3.22 17.26 35.11
N LEU A 12 -4.42 16.69 35.10
CA LEU A 12 -4.69 15.43 34.40
C LEU A 12 -5.18 15.72 32.98
N ASN A 13 -4.29 16.21 32.12
CA ASN A 13 -4.51 16.19 30.68
C ASN A 13 -4.35 14.74 30.19
N PRO A 14 -5.43 14.06 29.75
CA PRO A 14 -5.25 12.81 29.02
C PRO A 14 -4.59 13.17 27.68
N VAL A 15 -3.33 12.79 27.52
CA VAL A 15 -2.67 12.75 26.21
C VAL A 15 -3.37 11.63 25.43
N TYR A 16 -4.50 11.97 24.80
CA TYR A 16 -5.14 11.10 23.82
C TYR A 16 -4.22 11.06 22.60
N ALA A 17 -3.30 10.09 22.57
CA ALA A 17 -2.55 9.76 21.38
C ALA A 17 -3.54 9.33 20.30
N ALA A 18 -3.78 10.19 19.31
CA ALA A 18 -4.58 9.86 18.14
C ALA A 18 -3.89 8.70 17.41
N LYS A 19 -4.41 7.48 17.58
CA LYS A 19 -4.03 6.36 16.71
C LYS A 19 -4.48 6.73 15.30
N LYS A 20 -3.53 6.99 14.40
CA LYS A 20 -3.83 7.09 12.98
C LYS A 20 -4.41 5.75 12.55
N GLU A 21 -5.72 5.72 12.34
CA GLU A 21 -6.39 4.58 11.74
C GLU A 21 -5.88 4.47 10.30
N GLN A 22 -4.90 3.60 10.12
CA GLN A 22 -4.27 3.36 8.84
C GLN A 22 -5.27 2.55 8.02
N LYS A 23 -5.97 3.18 7.09
CA LYS A 23 -6.92 2.48 6.21
C LYS A 23 -6.15 1.65 5.19
N GLU A 24 -6.60 0.42 4.96
CA GLU A 24 -6.07 -0.42 3.88
C GLU A 24 -6.29 0.27 2.52
N CYS A 25 -5.29 0.23 1.63
CA CYS A 25 -5.44 0.77 0.27
C CYS A 25 -6.51 -0.01 -0.50
N GLU A 26 -7.47 0.65 -1.13
CA GLU A 26 -8.51 -0.02 -1.95
C GLU A 26 -7.89 -0.85 -3.07
N ASP A 27 -8.47 -2.02 -3.36
CA ASP A 27 -7.96 -2.96 -4.37
C ASP A 27 -7.73 -2.31 -5.73
N TYR A 28 -8.66 -1.46 -6.16
CA TYR A 28 -8.56 -0.72 -7.41
C TYR A 28 -7.32 0.19 -7.44
N LYS A 29 -7.07 0.95 -6.37
CA LYS A 29 -5.92 1.84 -6.25
C LYS A 29 -4.62 1.04 -6.17
N ALA A 30 -4.63 -0.09 -5.45
CA ALA A 30 -3.46 -0.96 -5.35
C ALA A 30 -3.06 -1.56 -6.71
N LYS A 31 -4.05 -2.00 -7.50
CA LYS A 31 -3.84 -2.48 -8.87
C LYS A 31 -3.23 -1.39 -9.77
N ILE A 32 -3.78 -0.16 -9.75
CA ILE A 32 -3.24 0.96 -10.52
C ILE A 32 -1.81 1.31 -10.10
N ALA A 33 -1.54 1.34 -8.79
CA ALA A 33 -0.20 1.64 -8.29
C ALA A 33 0.82 0.58 -8.74
N ALA A 34 0.44 -0.70 -8.69
CA ALA A 34 1.28 -1.79 -9.17
C ALA A 34 1.51 -1.72 -10.69
N ASP A 35 0.47 -1.48 -11.50
CA ASP A 35 0.61 -1.35 -12.96
C ASP A 35 1.47 -0.15 -13.35
N LYS A 36 1.32 0.98 -12.64
CA LYS A 36 2.16 2.17 -12.85
C LYS A 36 3.62 1.88 -12.56
N LEU A 37 3.92 1.21 -11.44
CA LEU A 37 5.27 0.79 -11.08
C LEU A 37 5.84 -0.18 -12.13
N ALA A 38 5.04 -1.17 -12.53
CA ALA A 38 5.45 -2.19 -13.48
C ALA A 38 5.81 -1.60 -14.86
N LYS A 39 5.01 -0.64 -15.35
CA LYS A 39 5.34 0.12 -16.57
C LYS A 39 6.59 0.97 -16.42
N ALA A 40 6.75 1.65 -15.28
CA ALA A 40 7.95 2.45 -15.01
C ALA A 40 9.22 1.58 -14.98
N PHE A 41 9.12 0.36 -14.46
CA PHE A 41 10.23 -0.59 -14.38
C PHE A 41 10.60 -1.19 -15.74
N LEU A 42 9.61 -1.55 -16.58
CA LEU A 42 9.84 -2.16 -17.89
C LEU A 42 10.07 -1.14 -19.03
N GLY A 43 9.84 0.14 -18.77
CA GLY A 43 10.10 1.23 -19.71
C GLY A 43 8.88 1.65 -20.54
N LYS A 44 9.07 2.70 -21.36
CA LYS A 44 7.99 3.43 -22.04
C LYS A 44 7.22 2.63 -23.10
N LYS A 45 7.78 1.53 -23.62
CA LYS A 45 7.16 0.66 -24.64
C LYS A 45 6.38 -0.52 -24.02
N SER A 46 5.92 -0.37 -22.77
CA SER A 46 5.24 -1.43 -22.04
C SER A 46 3.73 -1.18 -21.91
N GLU A 47 2.94 -2.24 -22.08
CA GLU A 47 1.48 -2.20 -22.04
C GLU A 47 0.92 -3.22 -21.05
N VAL A 48 -0.16 -2.86 -20.35
CA VAL A 48 -0.89 -3.81 -19.51
C VAL A 48 -1.77 -4.63 -20.44
N PHE A 49 -1.52 -5.94 -20.54
CA PHE A 49 -2.32 -6.83 -21.41
C PHE A 49 -3.43 -7.55 -20.63
N GLN A 50 -3.34 -7.59 -19.30
CA GLN A 50 -4.34 -8.18 -18.42
C GLN A 50 -4.42 -7.38 -17.13
N GLN A 51 -5.62 -7.23 -16.57
CA GLN A 51 -5.83 -6.50 -15.32
C GLN A 51 -5.02 -7.12 -14.17
N ALA A 52 -4.39 -6.27 -13.36
CA ALA A 52 -3.70 -6.70 -12.16
C ALA A 52 -4.62 -7.38 -11.13
N ILE A 53 -4.04 -8.31 -10.36
CA ILE A 53 -4.75 -9.12 -9.35
C ILE A 53 -4.07 -8.92 -8.00
N VAL A 54 -4.89 -8.72 -6.95
CA VAL A 54 -4.42 -8.77 -5.56
C VAL A 54 -4.28 -10.23 -5.16
N LEU A 55 -3.07 -10.67 -4.89
CA LEU A 55 -2.76 -12.07 -4.54
C LEU A 55 -2.86 -12.34 -3.04
N LYS A 56 -2.36 -11.41 -2.23
CA LYS A 56 -2.31 -11.56 -0.77
C LYS A 56 -2.62 -10.26 -0.06
N ARG A 57 -3.18 -10.38 1.14
CA ARG A 57 -3.37 -9.29 2.12
C ARG A 57 -2.57 -9.66 3.36
N HIS A 58 -1.63 -8.81 3.73
CA HIS A 58 -0.77 -9.01 4.90
C HIS A 58 -1.37 -8.29 6.10
N HIS A 59 -1.77 -9.04 7.12
CA HIS A 59 -2.13 -8.52 8.43
C HIS A 59 -0.95 -8.70 9.41
N PRO A 60 -0.69 -7.76 10.34
CA PRO A 60 -1.42 -6.51 10.58
C PRO A 60 -0.93 -5.31 9.74
N SER A 61 0.05 -5.49 8.84
CA SER A 61 0.72 -4.39 8.13
C SER A 61 -0.14 -3.70 7.05
N LEU A 62 -1.31 -4.25 6.71
CA LEU A 62 -2.25 -3.75 5.70
C LEU A 62 -1.63 -3.61 4.30
N GLN A 63 -0.59 -4.41 4.03
CA GLN A 63 0.08 -4.44 2.74
C GLN A 63 -0.59 -5.47 1.83
N LYS A 64 -0.56 -5.23 0.51
CA LYS A 64 -1.08 -6.14 -0.50
C LYS A 64 0.02 -6.61 -1.43
N GLU A 65 0.09 -7.90 -1.68
CA GLU A 65 0.85 -8.42 -2.82
C GLU A 65 -0.03 -8.33 -4.06
N VAL A 66 0.44 -7.64 -5.10
CA VAL A 66 -0.29 -7.42 -6.36
C VAL A 66 0.55 -7.92 -7.52
N ALA A 67 -0.06 -8.71 -8.40
CA ALA A 67 0.52 -9.14 -9.66
C ALA A 67 0.00 -8.29 -10.83
N SER A 68 0.91 -7.64 -11.53
CA SER A 68 0.67 -6.88 -12.76
C SER A 68 1.16 -7.65 -13.97
N TYR A 69 0.39 -7.60 -15.05
CA TYR A 69 0.65 -8.35 -16.28
C TYR A 69 0.99 -7.40 -17.41
N ILE A 70 2.28 -7.29 -17.70
CA ILE A 70 2.81 -6.28 -18.61
C ILE A 70 3.50 -6.96 -19.79
N LYS A 71 3.17 -6.53 -20.99
CA LYS A 71 3.90 -6.88 -22.21
C LYS A 71 4.90 -5.76 -22.48
N ALA A 72 6.15 -6.11 -22.70
CA ALA A 72 7.17 -5.18 -23.15
C ALA A 72 7.89 -5.81 -24.34
N ASP A 73 7.95 -5.05 -25.44
CA ASP A 73 8.36 -5.55 -26.76
C ASP A 73 7.54 -6.80 -27.16
N ASN A 74 8.20 -7.95 -27.31
CA ASN A 74 7.59 -9.22 -27.70
C ASN A 74 7.49 -10.23 -26.54
N GLN A 75 7.61 -9.76 -25.29
CA GLN A 75 7.67 -10.61 -24.10
C GLN A 75 6.60 -10.25 -23.06
N TYR A 76 6.05 -11.28 -22.40
CA TYR A 76 4.96 -11.15 -21.41
C TYR A 76 5.47 -11.37 -20.00
N TYR A 77 5.48 -10.34 -19.18
CA TYR A 77 5.99 -10.38 -17.82
C TYR A 77 4.88 -10.41 -16.78
N THR A 78 5.17 -11.06 -15.65
CA THR A 78 4.41 -10.85 -14.41
C THR A 78 5.28 -10.10 -13.41
N MET A 79 4.81 -8.92 -13.01
CA MET A 79 5.48 -8.04 -12.05
C MET A 79 4.75 -8.12 -10.72
N PHE A 80 5.46 -8.50 -9.66
CA PHE A 80 4.89 -8.63 -8.33
C PHE A 80 5.33 -7.44 -7.47
N SER A 81 4.36 -6.78 -6.85
CA SER A 81 4.60 -5.58 -6.04
C SER A 81 3.92 -5.69 -4.68
N ILE A 82 4.54 -5.12 -3.65
CA ILE A 82 3.90 -4.85 -2.36
C ILE A 82 3.31 -3.46 -2.43
N VAL A 83 2.02 -3.31 -2.14
CA VAL A 83 1.34 -2.02 -2.01
C VAL A 83 1.05 -1.77 -0.54
N ASN A 84 1.53 -0.65 0.00
CA ASN A 84 1.26 -0.26 1.38
C ASN A 84 -0.11 0.43 1.56
N SER A 85 -0.48 0.75 2.79
CA SER A 85 -1.72 1.48 3.11
C SER A 85 -1.83 2.86 2.45
N SER A 86 -0.69 3.49 2.12
CA SER A 86 -0.63 4.78 1.41
C SER A 86 -0.73 4.60 -0.12
N CYS A 87 -1.16 3.42 -0.59
CA CYS A 87 -1.25 3.06 -2.00
C CYS A 87 0.06 3.24 -2.79
N THR A 88 1.20 3.13 -2.11
CA THR A 88 2.52 3.15 -2.74
C THR A 88 2.96 1.73 -3.04
N ALA A 89 3.33 1.47 -4.30
CA ALA A 89 3.81 0.18 -4.76
C ALA A 89 5.33 0.08 -4.69
N PHE A 90 5.83 -1.08 -4.25
CA PHE A 90 7.24 -1.44 -4.16
C PHE A 90 7.47 -2.74 -4.91
N PHE A 91 8.52 -2.78 -5.73
CA PHE A 91 8.85 -3.96 -6.51
C PHE A 91 9.36 -5.09 -5.61
N ILE A 92 8.86 -6.32 -5.80
CA ILE A 92 9.34 -7.50 -5.09
C ILE A 92 10.12 -8.41 -6.05
N LYS A 93 9.46 -8.81 -7.13
CA LYS A 93 10.00 -9.80 -8.07
C LYS A 93 9.36 -9.66 -9.45
N ARG A 94 10.07 -10.17 -10.45
CA ARG A 94 9.61 -10.30 -11.83
C ARG A 94 9.69 -11.77 -12.21
N ALA A 95 8.63 -12.29 -12.82
CA ALA A 95 8.69 -13.55 -13.56
C ALA A 95 8.87 -13.24 -15.06
N GLY A 96 9.83 -13.93 -15.68
CA GLY A 96 10.21 -13.81 -17.08
C GLY A 96 9.11 -14.19 -18.07
N PRO A 97 9.39 -14.12 -19.38
CA PRO A 97 8.38 -14.22 -20.42
C PRO A 97 7.55 -15.50 -20.29
N ARG A 98 6.23 -15.34 -20.19
CA ARG A 98 5.25 -16.42 -20.41
C ARG A 98 5.22 -16.85 -21.87
#